data_AF-A0AAQ3N689-F1
#
_entry.id   AF-A0AAQ3N689-F1
#
_cell.length_a   1.000
_cell.length_b   1.000
_cell.length_c   1.000
_cell.angle_alpha   90.00
_cell.angle_beta   90.00
_cell.angle_gamma   90.00
#
_symmetry.space_group_name_H-M   'P 1'
#
loop_
_entity.id
_entity.type
_entity.pdbx_description
1 polymer ?
#
loop_
_entity_poly.entity_id
_entity_poly.type
_entity_poly.pdbx_seq_one_letter_code
_entity_poly.pdbx_strand_id
1 'polypeptide(L)'
;MHKKKTITVCHFPLSAEAEEETETLNPGHEERNTEEESNRRPSRQSIQPSRLDDYELYSDVGINEEGDIIHLALIVGSEPLNVNEALSQSKWKEAMIQELKSIEKNQTWKLVDLSKGK
;
A
#
# COMPACT_ATOMS: atom_id res chain seq x y z
N MET A 1 18.43 36.23 -1.31
CA MET A 1 17.24 36.10 -0.43
C MET A 1 16.40 34.95 -0.95
N HIS A 2 16.29 33.84 -0.22
CA HIS A 2 15.48 32.69 -0.64
C HIS A 2 14.03 32.91 -0.20
N LYS A 3 13.12 33.10 -1.16
CA LYS A 3 11.68 33.24 -0.88
C LYS A 3 11.11 31.85 -0.56
N LYS A 4 10.51 31.69 0.62
CA LYS A 4 9.79 30.48 1.01
C LYS A 4 8.45 30.47 0.28
N LYS A 5 8.07 29.34 -0.29
CA LYS A 5 6.80 29.13 -1.01
C LYS A 5 6.05 27.96 -0.38
N THR A 6 4.74 27.93 -0.55
CA THR A 6 3.87 26.87 -0.01
C THR A 6 2.99 26.29 -1.11
N ILE A 7 2.78 24.98 -1.01
CA ILE A 7 1.92 24.20 -1.89
C ILE A 7 0.54 24.12 -1.23
N THR A 8 -0.51 24.44 -1.97
CA THR A 8 -1.91 24.31 -1.53
C THR A 8 -2.66 23.41 -2.50
N VAL A 9 -3.39 22.43 -1.94
CA VAL A 9 -4.27 21.54 -2.71
C VAL A 9 -5.51 22.33 -3.14
N CYS A 10 -5.77 22.38 -4.44
CA CYS A 10 -7.00 22.92 -5.00
C CYS A 10 -8.14 21.93 -4.76
N HIS A 11 -9.30 22.42 -4.34
CA HIS A 11 -10.50 21.60 -4.20
C HIS A 11 -11.00 21.19 -5.59
N PHE A 12 -10.89 19.91 -5.91
CA PHE A 12 -11.43 19.33 -7.14
C PHE A 12 -12.80 18.69 -6.82
N PRO A 13 -13.89 19.05 -7.51
CA PRO A 13 -15.17 18.42 -7.29
C PRO A 13 -15.08 16.94 -7.66
N LEU A 14 -15.49 16.08 -6.71
CA LEU A 14 -15.52 14.63 -6.85
C LEU A 14 -16.57 14.26 -7.91
N SER A 15 -16.16 13.94 -9.13
CA SER A 15 -17.02 13.20 -10.05
C SER A 15 -16.99 11.73 -9.65
N ALA A 16 -18.10 11.25 -9.11
CA ALA A 16 -18.56 9.86 -9.27
C ALA A 16 -18.68 9.57 -10.79
N GLU A 17 -18.56 8.36 -11.33
CA GLU A 17 -18.92 7.03 -10.85
C GLU A 17 -17.86 5.96 -11.21
N ALA A 18 -17.94 4.84 -10.48
CA ALA A 18 -17.24 3.58 -10.68
C ALA A 18 -18.13 2.60 -11.48
N GLU A 19 -17.53 1.81 -12.37
CA GLU A 19 -18.11 0.57 -12.90
C GLU A 19 -16.93 -0.40 -13.12
N GLU A 20 -16.73 -1.34 -12.20
CA GLU A 20 -15.88 -2.53 -12.37
C GLU A 20 -16.83 -3.72 -12.58
N GLU A 21 -16.94 -4.20 -13.81
CA GLU A 21 -17.63 -5.45 -14.13
C GLU A 21 -16.59 -6.58 -14.10
N THR A 22 -16.64 -7.43 -13.08
CA THR A 22 -16.05 -8.77 -13.16
C THR A 22 -17.11 -9.81 -12.84
N GLU A 23 -17.45 -10.54 -13.89
CA GLU A 23 -18.45 -11.60 -13.98
C GLU A 23 -18.14 -12.75 -13.02
N THR A 24 -19.14 -13.12 -12.23
CA THR A 24 -19.12 -14.23 -11.28
C THR A 24 -19.36 -15.57 -11.98
N LEU A 25 -18.42 -16.52 -11.88
CA LEU A 25 -18.67 -17.93 -12.18
C LEU A 25 -18.06 -18.83 -11.10
N ASN A 26 -18.95 -19.38 -10.25
CA ASN A 26 -18.68 -20.51 -9.37
C ASN A 26 -18.39 -21.79 -10.18
N PRO A 27 -17.47 -22.64 -9.73
CA PRO A 27 -17.62 -24.09 -9.84
C PRO A 27 -17.80 -24.72 -8.46
N GLY A 28 -18.72 -25.69 -8.43
CA GLY A 28 -19.22 -26.34 -7.24
C GLY A 28 -18.21 -27.17 -6.43
N HIS A 29 -18.73 -27.52 -5.26
CA HIS A 29 -18.21 -28.32 -4.17
C HIS A 29 -17.72 -29.74 -4.52
N GLU A 30 -16.94 -30.28 -3.55
CA GLU A 30 -16.56 -31.69 -3.28
C GLU A 30 -15.21 -32.14 -3.89
N GLU A 31 -14.24 -32.70 -3.17
CA GLU A 31 -14.30 -33.60 -2.01
C GLU A 31 -13.14 -33.37 -1.01
N ARG A 32 -13.48 -33.56 0.27
CA ARG A 32 -12.58 -33.62 1.43
C ARG A 32 -11.94 -35.00 1.49
N ASN A 33 -10.65 -35.11 1.20
CA ASN A 33 -9.84 -36.29 1.53
C ASN A 33 -8.94 -35.98 2.73
N THR A 34 -9.46 -36.22 3.92
CA THR A 34 -8.69 -36.30 5.17
C THR A 34 -8.37 -37.76 5.46
N GLU A 35 -7.26 -38.24 4.92
CA GLU A 35 -6.68 -39.54 5.31
C GLU A 35 -5.19 -39.37 5.61
N GLU A 36 -4.87 -38.87 6.81
CA GLU A 36 -3.62 -39.18 7.52
C GLU A 36 -3.88 -39.09 9.04
N GLU A 37 -4.73 -39.98 9.53
CA GLU A 37 -5.05 -40.14 10.95
C GLU A 37 -4.31 -41.37 11.50
N SER A 38 -2.99 -41.29 11.70
CA SER A 38 -2.28 -42.18 12.63
C SER A 38 -0.90 -41.67 13.05
N ASN A 39 -0.85 -40.59 13.85
CA ASN A 39 0.16 -40.31 14.91
C ASN A 39 0.26 -38.82 15.29
N ARG A 40 -0.81 -38.18 15.78
CA ARG A 40 -0.70 -36.81 16.29
C ARG A 40 -0.74 -36.78 17.82
N ARG A 41 0.35 -36.28 18.42
CA ARG A 41 0.36 -35.87 19.84
C ARG A 41 -0.77 -34.87 20.08
N PRO A 42 -1.41 -34.85 21.26
CA PRO A 42 -2.47 -33.89 21.56
C PRO A 42 -1.95 -32.46 21.35
N SER A 43 -2.52 -31.76 20.36
CA SER A 43 -2.18 -30.36 20.13
C SER A 43 -2.95 -29.49 21.11
N ARG A 44 -2.24 -28.59 21.79
CA ARG A 44 -2.86 -27.60 22.68
C ARG A 44 -3.68 -26.66 21.81
N GLN A 45 -4.93 -26.37 22.20
CA GLN A 45 -5.71 -25.31 21.56
C GLN A 45 -4.92 -24.00 21.71
N SER A 46 -4.41 -23.49 20.59
CA SER A 46 -3.71 -22.20 20.55
C SER A 46 -4.76 -21.11 20.55
N ILE A 47 -4.95 -20.45 21.70
CA ILE A 47 -5.83 -19.29 21.80
C ILE A 47 -4.99 -18.07 21.44
N GLN A 48 -5.44 -17.28 20.48
CA GLN A 48 -4.81 -16.01 20.15
C GLN A 48 -4.84 -15.09 21.37
N PRO A 49 -3.70 -14.50 21.78
CA PRO A 49 -3.69 -13.57 22.90
C PRO A 49 -4.49 -12.31 22.55
N SER A 50 -5.34 -11.86 23.48
CA SER A 50 -6.29 -10.73 23.27
C SER A 50 -5.65 -9.41 22.82
N ARG A 51 -4.37 -9.20 23.14
CA ARG A 51 -3.58 -8.06 22.65
C ARG A 51 -3.31 -8.06 21.13
N LEU A 52 -3.77 -9.11 20.42
CA LEU A 52 -3.66 -9.23 18.98
C LEU A 52 -5.03 -9.11 18.29
N ASP A 53 -6.11 -8.85 19.04
CA ASP A 53 -7.47 -8.76 18.47
C ASP A 53 -7.65 -7.54 17.55
N ASP A 54 -6.79 -6.53 17.69
CA ASP A 54 -6.75 -5.31 16.88
C ASP A 54 -5.83 -5.42 15.65
N TYR A 55 -5.16 -6.56 15.45
CA TYR A 55 -4.26 -6.79 14.32
C TYR A 55 -4.83 -7.81 13.34
N GLU A 56 -4.69 -7.52 12.05
CA GLU A 56 -4.95 -8.47 10.99
C GLU A 56 -3.81 -9.49 10.94
N LEU A 57 -4.08 -10.73 11.35
CA LEU A 57 -3.11 -11.83 11.33
C LEU A 57 -3.31 -12.69 10.09
N TYR A 58 -2.26 -12.83 9.31
CA TYR A 58 -2.23 -13.75 8.19
C TYR A 58 -1.67 -15.09 8.66
N SER A 59 -2.29 -16.20 8.25
CA SER A 59 -1.76 -17.52 8.52
C SER A 59 -0.43 -17.71 7.80
N ASP A 60 0.54 -18.42 8.40
CA ASP A 60 1.82 -18.75 7.77
C ASP A 60 1.67 -19.46 6.42
N VAL A 61 0.54 -20.14 6.18
CA VAL A 61 0.19 -20.80 4.90
C VAL A 61 -0.01 -19.78 3.76
N GLY A 62 -0.40 -18.55 4.08
CA GLY A 62 -0.56 -17.45 3.11
C GLY A 62 0.70 -16.62 2.87
N ILE A 63 1.81 -16.97 3.53
CA ILE A 63 3.13 -16.35 3.31
C ILE A 63 3.86 -17.19 2.25
N ASN A 64 3.37 -17.14 1.01
CA ASN A 64 3.98 -17.80 -0.15
C ASN A 64 4.78 -16.81 -1.00
N GLU A 65 5.64 -17.31 -1.89
CA GLU A 65 6.47 -16.49 -2.77
C GLU A 65 5.65 -15.62 -3.73
N GLU A 66 4.38 -15.98 -3.96
CA GLU A 66 3.38 -15.20 -4.69
C GLU A 66 2.69 -14.08 -3.88
N GLY A 67 2.87 -14.02 -2.55
CA GLY A 67 1.96 -13.32 -1.64
C GLY A 67 2.16 -11.80 -1.49
N ASP A 68 1.04 -11.06 -1.52
CA ASP A 68 0.93 -9.61 -1.28
C ASP A 68 1.62 -9.15 0.02
N ILE A 69 1.65 -10.01 1.04
CA ILE A 69 2.24 -9.73 2.36
C ILE A 69 3.78 -9.72 2.30
N ILE A 70 4.39 -10.65 1.55
CA ILE A 70 5.85 -10.63 1.33
C ILE A 70 6.20 -9.38 0.52
N HIS A 71 5.39 -9.03 -0.48
CA HIS A 71 5.59 -7.81 -1.27
C HIS A 71 5.60 -6.55 -0.39
N LEU A 72 4.69 -6.44 0.59
CA LEU A 72 4.67 -5.32 1.55
C LEU A 72 5.95 -5.24 2.38
N ALA A 73 6.46 -6.37 2.88
CA ALA A 73 7.72 -6.41 3.62
C ALA A 73 8.94 -6.05 2.74
N LEU A 74 8.92 -6.44 1.47
CA LEU A 74 10.00 -6.15 0.51
C LEU A 74 9.99 -4.69 0.04
N ILE A 75 8.83 -4.03 -0.04
CA ILE A 75 8.72 -2.60 -0.41
C ILE A 75 9.46 -1.70 0.59
N VAL A 76 9.52 -2.06 1.88
CA VAL A 76 10.23 -1.25 2.90
C VAL A 76 11.70 -0.99 2.55
N GLY A 77 12.33 -1.86 1.76
CA GLY A 77 13.72 -1.68 1.30
C GLY A 77 13.86 -1.11 -0.11
N SER A 78 12.77 -0.89 -0.86
CA SER A 78 12.83 -0.48 -2.26
C SER A 78 12.84 1.03 -2.47
N GLU A 79 12.35 1.80 -1.49
CA GLU A 79 12.29 3.25 -1.53
C GLU A 79 13.38 3.92 -0.69
N PRO A 80 13.90 5.09 -1.13
CA PRO A 80 14.89 5.83 -0.39
C PRO A 80 14.27 6.42 0.88
N LEU A 81 14.88 6.15 2.04
CA LEU A 81 14.37 6.59 3.34
C LEU A 81 14.63 8.08 3.62
N ASN A 82 15.50 8.72 2.82
CA ASN A 82 15.86 10.12 2.99
C ASN A 82 16.00 10.86 1.67
N VAL A 83 15.87 12.20 1.74
CA VAL A 83 15.91 13.09 0.58
C VAL A 83 17.25 13.00 -0.16
N ASN A 84 18.37 12.89 0.56
CA ASN A 84 19.68 12.84 -0.09
C ASN A 84 19.86 11.56 -0.92
N GLU A 85 19.34 10.44 -0.43
CA GLU A 85 19.33 9.15 -1.12
C GLU A 85 18.38 9.17 -2.32
N ALA A 86 17.18 9.73 -2.17
CA ALA A 86 16.27 9.92 -3.31
C ALA A 86 16.91 10.80 -4.40
N LEU A 87 17.61 11.86 -4.00
CA LEU A 87 18.33 12.76 -4.89
C LEU A 87 19.68 12.21 -5.37
N SER A 88 20.17 11.06 -4.89
CA SER A 88 21.33 10.40 -5.49
C SER A 88 20.90 9.47 -6.63
N GLN A 89 19.67 8.95 -6.57
CA GLN A 89 19.12 8.00 -7.54
C GLN A 89 18.40 8.69 -8.71
N SER A 90 18.85 8.46 -9.94
CA SER A 90 18.27 9.11 -11.13
C SER A 90 16.82 8.73 -11.40
N LYS A 91 16.44 7.48 -11.13
CA LYS A 91 15.06 6.99 -11.33
C LYS A 91 14.07 7.76 -10.47
N TRP A 92 14.42 7.99 -9.21
CA TRP A 92 13.61 8.77 -8.28
C TRP A 92 13.48 10.23 -8.70
N LYS A 93 14.57 10.85 -9.16
CA LYS A 93 14.49 12.22 -9.73
C LYS A 93 13.54 12.30 -10.91
N GLU A 94 13.63 11.34 -11.83
CA GLU A 94 12.77 11.31 -13.00
C GLU A 94 11.30 11.14 -12.61
N ALA A 95 11.01 10.19 -11.71
CA ALA A 95 9.67 9.98 -11.18
C ALA A 95 9.11 11.24 -10.50
N MET A 96 9.90 11.91 -9.65
CA MET A 96 9.50 13.18 -9.02
C MET A 96 9.20 14.28 -10.04
N ILE A 97 9.98 14.37 -11.12
CA ILE A 97 9.75 15.35 -12.20
C ILE A 97 8.48 15.01 -12.97
N GLN A 98 8.25 13.73 -13.28
CA GLN A 98 7.04 13.29 -13.97
C GLN A 98 5.79 13.58 -13.14
N GLU A 99 5.85 13.33 -11.83
CA GLU A 99 4.74 13.62 -10.92
C GLU A 99 4.50 15.13 -10.78
N LEU A 100 5.53 15.95 -10.66
CA LEU A 100 5.37 17.41 -10.68
C LEU A 100 4.67 17.89 -11.96
N LYS A 101 5.03 17.32 -13.12
CA LYS A 101 4.36 17.62 -14.39
C LYS A 101 2.91 17.14 -14.41
N SER A 102 2.60 15.98 -13.82
CA SER A 102 1.24 15.44 -13.75
C SER A 102 0.33 16.36 -12.91
N ILE A 103 0.84 16.84 -11.77
CA ILE A 103 0.15 17.76 -10.86
C ILE A 103 -0.08 19.12 -11.53
N GLU A 104 0.93 19.65 -12.23
CA GLU A 104 0.80 20.89 -13.00
C GLU A 104 -0.24 20.76 -14.12
N LYS A 105 -0.23 19.63 -14.84
CA LYS A 105 -1.20 19.34 -15.91
C LYS A 105 -2.63 19.25 -15.38
N ASN A 106 -2.82 18.57 -14.24
CA ASN A 106 -4.14 18.39 -13.63
C ASN A 106 -4.63 19.66 -12.91
N GLN A 107 -3.78 20.70 -12.79
CA GLN A 107 -4.06 21.95 -12.09
C GLN A 107 -4.55 21.72 -10.65
N THR A 108 -4.15 20.60 -10.05
CA THR A 108 -4.62 20.20 -8.72
C THR A 108 -3.93 20.98 -7.63
N TRP A 109 -2.73 21.54 -7.85
CA TRP A 109 -2.00 22.37 -6.89
C TRP A 109 -1.64 23.75 -7.45
N LYS A 110 -1.54 24.75 -6.57
CA LYS A 110 -1.00 26.08 -6.90
C LYS A 110 0.16 26.43 -5.99
N LEU A 111 1.21 26.98 -6.58
CA LEU A 111 2.33 27.56 -5.86
C LEU A 111 1.94 28.96 -5.38
N VAL A 112 1.86 29.15 -4.07
CA VAL A 112 1.51 30.44 -3.46
C VAL A 112 2.70 30.94 -2.65
N ASP A 113 2.90 32.25 -2.65
CA ASP A 113 3.88 32.87 -1.78
C ASP A 113 3.47 32.61 -0.33
N LEU A 114 4.46 32.20 0.49
CA LEU A 114 4.22 32.05 1.91
C LEU A 114 3.76 33.40 2.47
N SER A 115 2.59 33.44 3.11
CA SER A 115 2.12 34.67 3.74
C SER A 115 3.15 35.10 4.77
N LYS A 116 3.46 36.40 4.79
CA LYS A 116 4.25 36.97 5.88
C LYS A 116 3.34 36.94 7.10
N GLY A 117 3.52 35.94 7.96
CA GLY A 117 2.84 35.87 9.25
C GLY A 117 3.05 37.15 10.05
N LYS A 118 2.11 37.47 10.95
CA LYS A 118 2.27 38.48 11.99
C LYS A 118 3.37 38.06 12.97
#